data_AF-A0A2G6RC12-F1
#
_entry.id   AF-A0A2G6RC12-F1
#
_cell.length_a   1.000
_cell.length_b   1.000
_cell.length_c   1.000
_cell.angle_alpha   90.00
_cell.angle_beta   90.00
_cell.angle_gamma   90.00
#
_symmetry.space_group_name_H-M   'P 1'
#
loop_
_entity.id
_entity.type
_entity.pdbx_description
1 polymer ?
#
loop_
_entity_poly.entity_id
_entity_poly.type
_entity_poly.pdbx_seq_one_letter_code
_entity_poly.pdbx_strand_id
1 'polypeptide(L)'
;MRKKEQNIDINKLLDEVLTTDPGFVLPDYFADKLVEKAQKHYNWSQYLNEFFLYLAALAGIAGVLLAIAFILFNLQWQTAISVLSSHAISITGFAVLTIFIVFADRVLLRYFLQRPPNNFL
;
A
#
# COMPACT_ATOMS: atom_id res chain seq x y z
N MET A 1 23.20 -32.96 5.95
CA MET A 1 21.99 -32.75 6.77
C MET A 1 20.97 -31.96 5.94
N ARG A 2 19.89 -32.58 5.43
CA ARG A 2 18.80 -31.87 4.71
C ARG A 2 17.77 -31.39 5.73
N LYS A 3 17.47 -30.07 5.73
CA LYS A 3 16.35 -29.48 6.46
C LYS A 3 15.06 -30.16 6.01
N LYS A 4 14.32 -30.77 6.94
CA LYS A 4 12.93 -31.20 6.72
C LYS A 4 12.09 -29.94 6.62
N GLU A 5 11.64 -29.60 5.42
CA GLU A 5 10.57 -28.64 5.21
C GLU A 5 9.28 -29.27 5.75
N GLN A 6 8.80 -28.76 6.90
CA GLN A 6 7.45 -29.07 7.38
C GLN A 6 6.47 -28.38 6.44
N ASN A 7 6.10 -29.08 5.37
CA ASN A 7 5.00 -28.68 4.51
C ASN A 7 3.71 -28.94 5.30
N ILE A 8 3.22 -27.90 5.98
CA ILE A 8 1.95 -27.92 6.67
C ILE A 8 0.88 -27.95 5.58
N ASP A 9 0.31 -29.13 5.35
CA ASP A 9 -0.73 -29.34 4.35
C ASP A 9 -2.03 -28.70 4.86
N ILE A 10 -2.25 -27.44 4.45
CA ILE A 10 -3.37 -26.60 4.87
C ILE A 10 -4.72 -27.29 4.65
N ASN A 11 -4.83 -28.11 3.60
CA ASN A 11 -6.06 -28.84 3.28
C ASN A 11 -6.39 -29.88 4.34
N LYS A 12 -5.39 -30.62 4.84
CA LYS A 12 -5.57 -31.63 5.88
C LYS A 12 -5.96 -30.99 7.22
N LEU A 13 -5.37 -29.84 7.54
CA LEU A 13 -5.73 -29.04 8.71
C LEU A 13 -7.15 -28.48 8.63
N LEU A 14 -7.58 -28.06 7.44
CA LEU A 14 -8.93 -27.54 7.23
C LEU A 14 -9.99 -28.64 7.40
N ASP A 15 -9.75 -29.83 6.84
CA ASP A 15 -10.63 -30.99 7.02
C ASP A 15 -10.74 -31.40 8.50
N GLU A 16 -9.62 -31.45 9.23
CA GLU A 16 -9.60 -31.83 10.65
C GLU A 16 -10.35 -30.82 11.54
N VAL A 17 -10.25 -29.51 11.23
CA VAL A 17 -10.98 -28.45 11.93
C VAL A 17 -12.48 -28.47 11.61
N LEU A 18 -12.88 -28.84 10.39
CA LEU A 18 -14.28 -28.85 9.96
C LEU A 18 -15.03 -30.11 10.41
N THR A 19 -14.35 -31.23 10.63
CA THR A 19 -14.97 -32.52 11.00
C THR A 19 -15.06 -32.73 12.52
N THR A 20 -14.31 -31.95 13.30
CA THR A 20 -14.28 -32.05 14.77
C THR A 20 -15.32 -31.10 15.37
N ASP A 21 -16.23 -31.63 16.19
CA ASP A 21 -17.18 -30.80 16.95
C ASP A 21 -16.40 -29.78 17.79
N PRO A 22 -16.70 -28.47 17.72
CA PRO A 22 -15.91 -27.46 18.39
C PRO A 22 -16.00 -27.66 19.90
N GLY A 23 -14.90 -28.11 20.52
CA GLY A 23 -14.77 -28.27 21.98
C GLY A 23 -14.77 -26.95 22.77
N PHE A 24 -15.13 -25.85 22.12
CA PHE A 24 -15.14 -24.49 22.63
C PHE A 24 -16.35 -23.75 22.03
N VAL A 25 -17.14 -23.14 22.91
CA VAL A 25 -18.23 -22.25 22.51
C VAL A 25 -17.60 -20.90 22.20
N LEU A 26 -17.71 -20.47 20.94
CA LEU A 26 -17.23 -19.15 20.54
C LEU A 26 -18.10 -18.07 21.23
N PRO A 27 -17.48 -17.06 21.87
CA PRO A 27 -18.23 -15.94 22.42
C PRO A 27 -19.03 -15.25 21.32
N ASP A 28 -20.24 -14.75 21.63
CA ASP A 28 -21.11 -14.08 20.65
C ASP A 28 -20.41 -12.95 19.89
N TYR A 29 -19.46 -12.26 20.52
CA TYR A 29 -18.67 -11.15 19.96
C TYR A 29 -17.41 -11.58 19.19
N PHE A 30 -17.14 -12.88 19.05
CA PHE A 30 -15.94 -13.37 18.37
C PHE A 30 -15.97 -13.04 16.89
N ALA A 31 -17.11 -13.24 16.23
CA ALA A 31 -17.30 -12.92 14.82
C ALA A 31 -17.03 -11.42 14.57
N ASP A 32 -17.57 -10.55 15.42
CA ASP A 32 -17.38 -9.10 15.32
C ASP A 32 -15.90 -8.71 15.42
N LYS A 33 -15.17 -9.24 16.40
CA LYS A 33 -13.73 -8.95 16.55
C LYS A 33 -12.90 -9.48 15.39
N LEU A 34 -13.29 -10.63 14.83
CA LEU A 34 -12.56 -11.24 13.72
C LEU A 34 -12.81 -10.46 12.42
N VAL A 35 -14.06 -10.05 12.19
CA VAL A 35 -14.44 -9.16 11.09
C VAL A 35 -13.72 -7.82 11.20
N GLU A 36 -13.69 -7.17 12.37
CA GLU A 36 -13.00 -5.90 12.56
C GLU A 36 -11.50 -6.00 12.25
N LYS A 37 -10.85 -7.07 12.73
CA LYS A 37 -9.42 -7.30 12.50
C LYS A 37 -9.13 -7.62 11.04
N ALA A 38 -9.98 -8.39 10.39
CA ALA A 38 -9.87 -8.70 8.97
C ALA A 38 -10.08 -7.45 8.10
N GLN A 39 -11.11 -6.65 8.40
CA GLN A 39 -11.43 -5.40 7.72
C GLN A 39 -10.25 -4.43 7.78
N LYS A 40 -9.64 -4.28 8.97
CA LYS A 40 -8.49 -3.39 9.14
C LYS A 40 -7.32 -3.80 8.27
N HIS A 41 -7.02 -5.09 8.18
CA HIS A 41 -5.91 -5.56 7.35
C HIS A 41 -6.20 -5.41 5.85
N TYR A 42 -7.43 -5.70 5.45
CA TYR A 42 -7.86 -5.56 4.07
C TYR A 42 -7.86 -4.09 3.60
N ASN A 43 -8.36 -3.17 4.44
CA ASN A 43 -8.36 -1.73 4.17
C ASN A 43 -6.95 -1.18 3.97
N TRP A 44 -5.95 -1.66 4.73
CA TRP A 44 -4.55 -1.27 4.55
C TRP A 44 -4.02 -1.64 3.16
N SER A 45 -4.28 -2.87 2.71
CA SER A 45 -3.88 -3.34 1.38
C SER A 45 -4.54 -2.51 0.29
N GLN A 46 -5.83 -2.21 0.46
CA GLN A 46 -6.59 -1.41 -0.50
C GLN A 46 -6.07 0.04 -0.59
N TYR A 47 -5.76 0.69 0.53
CA TYR A 47 -5.21 2.05 0.52
C TYR A 47 -3.82 2.14 -0.09
N LEU A 48 -2.97 1.15 0.16
CA LEU A 48 -1.66 1.09 -0.47
C LEU A 48 -1.80 0.89 -1.99
N ASN A 49 -2.69 0.01 -2.44
CA ASN A 49 -2.95 -0.18 -3.87
C ASN A 49 -3.50 1.08 -4.53
N GLU A 50 -4.46 1.77 -3.91
CA GLU A 50 -4.95 3.05 -4.41
C GLU A 50 -3.83 4.09 -4.47
N PHE A 51 -2.99 4.18 -3.43
CA PHE A 51 -1.83 5.07 -3.43
C PHE A 51 -0.86 4.79 -4.58
N PHE A 52 -0.51 3.52 -4.83
CA PHE A 52 0.35 3.15 -5.95
C PHE A 52 -0.28 3.47 -7.30
N LEU A 53 -1.59 3.30 -7.45
CA LEU A 53 -2.31 3.69 -8.66
C LEU A 53 -2.18 5.19 -8.94
N TYR A 54 -2.39 6.04 -7.92
CA TYR A 54 -2.22 7.48 -8.06
C TYR A 54 -0.78 7.88 -8.34
N LEU A 55 0.19 7.23 -7.67
CA LEU A 55 1.61 7.45 -7.91
C LEU A 55 1.99 7.11 -9.36
N ALA A 56 1.49 5.98 -9.88
CA ALA A 56 1.71 5.56 -11.26
C ALA A 56 1.09 6.56 -12.26
N ALA A 57 -0.12 7.06 -11.97
CA ALA A 57 -0.75 8.08 -12.80
C ALA A 57 0.06 9.38 -12.84
N LEU A 58 0.54 9.86 -11.68
CA LEU A 58 1.39 11.05 -11.59
C LEU A 58 2.72 10.85 -12.33
N ALA A 59 3.37 9.71 -12.14
CA ALA A 59 4.60 9.36 -12.86
C ALA A 59 4.37 9.28 -14.37
N GLY A 60 3.22 8.74 -14.81
CA GLY A 60 2.80 8.71 -16.21
C GLY A 60 2.66 10.11 -16.80
N ILE A 61 1.97 11.02 -16.10
CA ILE A 61 1.83 12.43 -16.51
C ILE A 61 3.21 13.10 -16.61
N ALA A 62 4.07 12.94 -15.60
CA ALA A 62 5.42 13.48 -15.62
C ALA A 62 6.25 12.91 -16.79
N GLY A 63 6.11 11.62 -17.09
CA GLY A 63 6.77 10.97 -18.23
C GLY A 63 6.30 11.53 -19.57
N VAL A 64 5.00 11.77 -19.75
CA VAL A 64 4.45 12.39 -20.96
C VAL A 64 4.99 13.82 -21.13
N LEU A 65 5.02 14.60 -20.05
CA LEU A 65 5.58 15.96 -20.08
C LEU A 65 7.07 15.95 -20.45
N LEU A 66 7.85 15.00 -19.91
CA LEU A 66 9.24 14.81 -20.29
C LEU A 66 9.41 14.41 -21.75
N ALA A 67 8.57 13.52 -22.27
CA ALA A 67 8.61 13.13 -23.68
C ALA A 67 8.30 14.31 -24.60
N ILE A 68 7.29 15.12 -24.26
CA ILE A 68 6.96 16.36 -24.98
C ILE A 68 8.13 17.33 -24.94
N ALA A 69 8.74 17.55 -23.76
CA ALA A 69 9.89 18.43 -23.62
C ALA A 69 11.10 17.93 -24.43
N PHE A 70 11.33 16.62 -24.45
CA PHE A 70 12.40 15.99 -25.23
C PHE A 70 12.23 16.26 -26.73
N ILE A 71 11.02 16.10 -27.26
CA ILE A 71 10.70 16.31 -28.67
C ILE A 71 10.75 17.81 -29.04
N LEU A 72 10.12 18.68 -28.24
CA LEU A 72 9.99 20.11 -28.57
C LEU A 72 11.31 20.88 -28.40
N PHE A 73 12.11 20.56 -27.38
CA PHE A 73 13.36 21.28 -27.08
C PHE A 73 14.60 20.57 -27.59
N ASN A 74 14.43 19.46 -28.33
CA ASN A 74 15.52 18.63 -28.86
C ASN A 74 16.55 18.28 -27.78
N LEU A 75 16.02 17.95 -26.60
CA LEU A 75 16.75 17.94 -25.35
C LEU A 75 17.65 16.71 -25.31
N GLN A 76 18.98 16.91 -25.27
CA GLN A 76 19.90 15.78 -25.22
C GLN A 76 19.87 15.13 -23.83
N TRP A 77 19.99 13.80 -23.78
CA TRP A 77 20.03 13.05 -22.51
C TRP A 77 21.12 13.58 -21.55
N GLN A 78 22.26 14.02 -22.08
CA GLN A 78 23.32 14.62 -21.25
C GLN A 78 22.86 15.93 -20.59
N THR A 79 22.12 16.77 -21.31
CA THR A 79 21.57 18.03 -20.79
C THR A 79 20.46 17.79 -19.78
N ALA A 80 19.60 16.80 -20.02
CA ALA A 80 18.57 16.41 -19.06
C ALA A 80 19.19 15.97 -17.73
N ILE A 81 20.21 15.11 -17.79
CA ILE A 81 20.92 14.62 -16.61
C ILE A 81 21.69 15.75 -15.91
N SER A 82 22.29 16.69 -16.66
CA SER A 82 23.02 17.81 -16.05
C SER A 82 22.08 18.79 -15.34
N VAL A 83 20.89 19.04 -15.89
CA VAL A 83 19.87 19.88 -15.24
C VAL A 83 19.33 19.18 -13.99
N LEU A 84 19.08 17.87 -14.08
CA LEU A 84 18.60 17.07 -12.95
C LEU A 84 19.63 17.02 -11.82
N SER A 85 20.92 16.88 -12.14
CA SER A 85 21.99 16.86 -11.14
C SER A 85 22.22 18.25 -10.52
N SER A 86 22.11 19.32 -11.31
CA SER A 86 22.29 20.71 -10.83
C SER A 86 21.18 21.12 -9.85
N HIS A 87 19.97 20.60 -10.02
CA HIS A 87 18.83 20.87 -9.15
C HIS A 87 18.37 19.65 -8.36
N ALA A 88 19.24 18.65 -8.19
CA ALA A 88 18.87 17.35 -7.62
C ALA A 88 18.23 17.49 -6.25
N ILE A 89 18.77 18.36 -5.40
CA ILE A 89 18.27 18.59 -4.05
C ILE A 89 16.85 19.18 -4.08
N SER A 90 16.62 20.22 -4.90
CA SER A 90 15.32 20.87 -5.01
C SER A 90 14.27 19.96 -5.64
N ILE A 91 14.64 19.26 -6.72
CA ILE A 91 13.75 18.34 -7.44
C ILE A 91 13.38 17.15 -6.54
N THR A 92 14.38 16.54 -5.89
CA THR A 92 14.14 15.43 -4.96
C THR A 92 13.32 15.87 -3.77
N GLY A 93 13.61 17.06 -3.21
CA GLY A 93 12.82 17.63 -2.12
C GLY A 93 11.35 17.82 -2.51
N PHE A 94 11.09 18.39 -3.68
CA PHE A 94 9.74 18.60 -4.19
C PHE A 94 9.02 17.28 -4.47
N ALA A 95 9.73 16.30 -5.06
CA ALA A 95 9.19 14.97 -5.31
C ALA A 95 8.81 14.26 -4.02
N VAL A 96 9.69 14.25 -3.01
CA VAL A 96 9.43 13.64 -1.70
C VAL A 96 8.24 14.33 -1.01
N LEU A 97 8.17 15.66 -1.05
CA LEU A 97 7.08 16.42 -0.45
C LEU A 97 5.75 16.12 -1.14
N THR A 98 5.74 16.06 -2.47
CA THR A 98 4.55 15.68 -3.25
C THR A 98 4.09 14.26 -2.92
N ILE A 99 5.02 13.31 -2.90
CA ILE A 99 4.73 11.92 -2.52
C ILE A 99 4.19 11.86 -1.10
N PHE A 100 4.78 12.61 -0.17
CA PHE A 100 4.34 12.67 1.22
C PHE A 100 2.92 13.24 1.34
N ILE A 101 2.59 14.32 0.63
CA ILE A 101 1.23 14.88 0.62
C ILE A 101 0.22 13.87 0.08
N VAL A 102 0.52 13.25 -1.06
CA VAL A 102 -0.36 12.23 -1.68
C VAL A 102 -0.52 11.03 -0.75
N PHE A 103 0.56 10.59 -0.09
CA PHE A 103 0.53 9.52 0.90
C PHE A 103 -0.28 9.91 2.13
N ALA A 104 -0.10 11.11 2.65
CA ALA A 104 -0.83 11.60 3.80
C ALA A 104 -2.33 11.70 3.51
N ASP A 105 -2.70 12.26 2.36
CA ASP A 105 -4.10 12.40 1.95
C ASP A 105 -4.78 11.04 1.70
N ARG A 106 -4.11 10.16 0.95
CA ARG A 106 -4.73 8.91 0.50
C ARG A 106 -4.59 7.75 1.47
N VAL A 107 -3.52 7.71 2.25
CA VAL A 107 -3.24 6.60 3.18
C VAL A 107 -3.48 7.04 4.62
N LEU A 108 -2.84 8.12 5.08
CA LEU A 108 -2.92 8.51 6.50
C LEU A 108 -4.31 9.02 6.89
N LEU A 109 -4.88 9.97 6.15
CA LEU A 109 -6.19 10.54 6.49
C LEU A 109 -7.28 9.48 6.42
N ARG A 110 -7.30 8.62 5.40
CA ARG A 110 -8.30 7.53 5.29
C ARG A 110 -8.16 6.50 6.40
N TYR A 111 -6.92 6.19 6.79
CA TYR A 111 -6.67 5.30 7.92
C TYR A 111 -7.11 5.92 9.26
N PHE A 112 -6.83 7.21 9.48
CA PHE A 112 -7.23 7.91 10.71
C PHE A 112 -8.73 8.19 10.78
N LEU A 113 -9.40 8.49 9.67
CA LEU A 113 -10.86 8.69 9.63
C LEU A 113 -11.64 7.40 9.88
N GLN A 114 -11.05 6.23 9.57
CA GLN A 114 -11.64 4.92 9.83
C GLN A 114 -11.45 4.42 11.26
N ARG A 115 -10.68 5.14 12.10
CA ARG A 115 -10.88 4.96 13.54
C ARG A 115 -12.27 5.53 13.84
N PRO A 116 -13.25 4.72 14.27
CA PRO A 116 -14.42 5.30 14.88
C PRO A 116 -13.92 6.26 15.97
N PRO A 117 -14.51 7.45 16.14
CA PRO A 117 -14.32 8.19 17.37
C PRO A 117 -14.58 7.18 18.48
N ASN A 118 -13.70 7.16 19.49
CA ASN A 118 -13.92 6.36 20.68
C ASN A 118 -15.25 6.80 21.30
N ASN A 119 -16.37 6.25 20.81
CA ASN A 119 -17.62 6.18 21.51
C ASN A 119 -17.37 5.13 22.59
N PHE A 120 -17.47 5.37 23.88
CA PHE A 120 -17.65 6.52 24.76
C PHE A 120 -17.47 5.87 26.16
N LEU A 121 -17.26 6.70 27.21
CA LEU A 121 -17.79 6.50 28.57
C LEU A 121 -17.45 5.20 29.32
#